data_AF-A0A8H7B922-F1
#
_entry.id   AF-A0A8H7B922-F1
#
_cell.length_a   1.000
_cell.length_b   1.000
_cell.length_c   1.000
_cell.angle_alpha   90.00
_cell.angle_beta   90.00
_cell.angle_gamma   90.00
#
_symmetry.space_group_name_H-M   'P 1'
#
loop_
_entity.id
_entity.type
_entity.pdbx_description
1 polymer ?
#
loop_
_entity_poly.entity_id
_entity_poly.type
_entity_poly.pdbx_seq_one_letter_code
_entity_poly.pdbx_strand_id
1 'polypeptide(L)'
;MSESRRSSISSTWSEDNQTPCVRYSLRRPTPFRMLKYVGIFVLGLALVFLLSTRIPVSSKVLPTRIPAPTSVPASQAASTSSQSFPRIGKVTASFGVEDPVYEAAIASHQAHNDLHGYPQFILRERMLPGLWSKHAFLLTILGAELAKPAAERLEWLFWHDRDTILMNPNVPLQVFLPPVQDVHLVVTNDRHGLNNGVFFIRVDEWAIRFFAAALSLKEYNPDIQLKYSEQSAMEEVSMRQYFSSAIAHVPQRWFNGFPPNPAHPDKPSLARPASLLIHFASNRDGKRPERMAYWAGVARSKGDKWIKPLNETGYPAEIEEYWARIGKGEDVENLCKEIGARVWT
;
A
#
# COMPACT_ATOMS: atom_id res chain seq x y z
N MET A 1 -10.48 -11.12 65.54
CA MET A 1 -11.00 -12.38 66.12
C MET A 1 -12.30 -12.72 65.40
N SER A 2 -12.42 -13.97 64.95
CA SER A 2 -13.58 -14.76 64.48
C SER A 2 -14.59 -14.11 63.51
N GLU A 3 -14.61 -14.51 62.24
CA GLU A 3 -15.39 -15.66 61.69
C GLU A 3 -16.90 -15.42 61.52
N SER A 4 -17.31 -15.24 60.26
CA SER A 4 -18.26 -16.07 59.51
C SER A 4 -19.30 -16.92 60.28
N ARG A 5 -20.61 -16.74 59.97
CA ARG A 5 -21.38 -17.69 59.14
C ARG A 5 -22.86 -17.29 58.96
N ARG A 6 -23.35 -17.66 57.77
CA ARG A 6 -24.74 -17.70 57.25
C ARG A 6 -25.70 -18.57 58.06
N SER A 7 -27.01 -18.32 57.89
CA SER A 7 -28.10 -19.29 57.56
C SER A 7 -29.44 -18.48 57.52
N SER A 8 -30.59 -18.86 56.97
CA SER A 8 -31.07 -19.75 55.90
C SER A 8 -32.61 -19.68 55.90
N ILE A 9 -33.25 -19.58 54.73
CA ILE A 9 -34.47 -20.30 54.26
C ILE A 9 -35.82 -20.19 55.00
N SER A 10 -36.87 -19.92 54.20
CA SER A 10 -38.25 -20.53 54.12
C SER A 10 -39.30 -19.42 53.92
N SER A 11 -40.15 -19.33 52.88
CA SER A 11 -41.07 -20.23 52.16
C SER A 11 -42.41 -20.49 52.87
N THR A 12 -43.49 -19.87 52.37
CA THR A 12 -44.89 -20.33 52.52
C THR A 12 -45.68 -20.02 51.25
N TRP A 13 -46.44 -21.02 50.81
CA TRP A 13 -47.28 -21.12 49.60
C TRP A 13 -48.76 -21.34 50.00
N SER A 14 -49.63 -21.35 48.97
CA SER A 14 -51.04 -21.82 48.84
C SER A 14 -52.15 -20.75 48.92
N GLU A 15 -53.23 -20.77 48.12
CA GLU A 15 -53.69 -21.58 46.97
C GLU A 15 -55.00 -20.97 46.41
N ASP A 16 -55.32 -21.24 45.14
CA ASP A 16 -56.67 -21.55 44.56
C ASP A 16 -56.64 -21.27 43.03
N ASN A 17 -56.60 -22.22 42.09
CA ASN A 17 -57.37 -23.44 41.75
C ASN A 17 -58.48 -23.19 40.72
N GLN A 18 -58.28 -23.66 39.47
CA GLN A 18 -59.30 -24.31 38.60
C GLN A 18 -58.74 -24.68 37.20
N THR A 19 -58.78 -25.97 36.89
CA THR A 19 -58.57 -26.60 35.57
C THR A 19 -59.89 -26.75 34.81
N PRO A 20 -59.85 -26.86 33.47
CA PRO A 20 -60.76 -27.82 32.84
C PRO A 20 -60.15 -28.71 31.74
N CYS A 21 -60.77 -29.90 31.68
CA CYS A 21 -60.71 -31.04 30.77
C CYS A 21 -60.20 -30.90 29.32
N VAL A 22 -59.53 -31.98 28.91
CA VAL A 22 -59.07 -32.34 27.56
C VAL A 22 -60.24 -32.68 26.62
N ARG A 23 -60.19 -32.15 25.37
CA ARG A 23 -60.87 -32.72 24.20
C ARG A 23 -59.82 -33.02 23.11
N TYR A 24 -59.57 -34.29 22.83
CA TYR A 24 -58.83 -34.71 21.64
C TYR A 24 -59.72 -34.51 20.40
N SER A 25 -59.34 -33.59 19.51
CA SER A 25 -59.91 -33.52 18.16
C SER A 25 -58.91 -34.11 17.15
N LEU A 26 -59.33 -35.17 16.46
CA LEU A 26 -58.65 -35.68 15.29
C LEU A 26 -58.80 -34.64 14.17
N ARG A 27 -57.80 -33.77 14.00
CA ARG A 27 -57.75 -32.86 12.85
C ARG A 27 -57.51 -33.66 11.57
N ARG A 28 -58.47 -33.61 10.65
CA ARG A 28 -58.32 -34.06 9.25
C ARG A 28 -57.13 -33.31 8.61
N PRO A 29 -56.26 -33.99 7.83
CA PRO A 29 -55.15 -33.33 7.16
C PRO A 29 -55.67 -32.29 6.15
N THR A 30 -55.22 -31.05 6.29
CA THR A 30 -55.52 -29.95 5.38
C THR A 30 -54.67 -30.05 4.10
N PRO A 31 -55.20 -29.63 2.93
CA PRO A 31 -54.53 -29.80 1.62
C PRO A 31 -53.17 -29.08 1.50
N PHE A 32 -52.83 -28.21 2.46
CA PHE A 32 -51.56 -27.48 2.51
C PHE A 32 -50.33 -28.33 2.85
N ARG A 33 -50.48 -29.53 3.43
CA ARG A 33 -49.33 -30.42 3.70
C ARG A 33 -48.82 -31.14 2.45
N MET A 34 -49.67 -31.39 1.45
CA MET A 34 -49.26 -32.01 0.17
C MET A 34 -48.43 -31.06 -0.71
N LEU A 35 -48.71 -29.75 -0.65
CA LEU A 35 -48.02 -28.74 -1.48
C LEU A 35 -46.51 -28.63 -1.16
N LYS A 36 -46.10 -28.90 0.08
CA LYS A 36 -44.68 -28.89 0.48
C LYS A 36 -43.87 -30.03 -0.13
N TYR A 37 -44.49 -31.20 -0.34
CA TYR A 37 -43.80 -32.35 -0.91
C TYR A 37 -43.76 -32.32 -2.44
N VAL A 38 -44.74 -31.67 -3.09
CA VAL A 38 -44.71 -31.43 -4.55
C VAL A 38 -43.53 -30.54 -4.93
N GLY A 39 -43.25 -29.47 -4.17
CA GLY A 39 -42.10 -28.60 -4.43
C GLY A 39 -40.75 -29.30 -4.35
N ILE A 40 -40.57 -30.16 -3.33
CA ILE A 40 -39.33 -30.95 -3.16
C ILE A 40 -39.19 -32.00 -4.27
N PHE A 41 -40.29 -32.62 -4.70
CA PHE A 41 -40.28 -33.61 -5.77
C PHE A 41 -39.95 -32.99 -7.14
N VAL A 42 -40.47 -31.79 -7.44
CA VAL A 42 -40.15 -31.05 -8.67
C VAL A 42 -38.68 -30.62 -8.70
N LEU A 43 -38.13 -30.15 -7.57
CA LEU A 43 -36.70 -29.81 -7.45
C LEU A 43 -35.79 -31.04 -7.62
N GLY A 44 -36.19 -32.18 -7.06
CA GLY A 44 -35.47 -33.45 -7.23
C GLY A 44 -35.46 -33.93 -8.69
N LEU A 45 -36.60 -33.86 -9.38
CA LEU A 45 -36.69 -34.22 -10.79
C LEU A 45 -35.90 -33.27 -11.70
N ALA A 46 -35.87 -31.97 -11.41
CA ALA A 46 -35.06 -31.01 -12.14
C ALA A 46 -33.55 -31.28 -11.98
N LEU A 47 -33.10 -31.66 -10.78
CA LEU A 47 -31.71 -32.02 -10.52
C LEU A 47 -31.30 -33.33 -11.24
N VAL A 48 -32.18 -34.34 -11.23
CA VAL A 48 -31.96 -35.58 -11.99
C VAL A 48 -31.96 -35.30 -13.50
N PHE A 49 -32.84 -34.44 -14.00
CA PHE A 49 -32.82 -34.02 -15.40
C PHE A 49 -31.49 -33.33 -15.76
N LEU A 50 -31.02 -32.37 -14.96
CA LEU A 50 -29.74 -31.67 -15.18
C LEU A 50 -28.52 -32.62 -15.12
N LEU A 51 -28.55 -33.62 -14.25
CA LEU A 51 -27.48 -34.62 -14.13
C LEU A 51 -27.56 -35.73 -15.19
N SER A 52 -28.73 -36.00 -15.75
CA SER A 52 -28.95 -37.05 -16.77
C SER A 52 -28.84 -36.53 -18.21
N THR A 53 -29.01 -35.22 -18.43
CA THR A 53 -28.67 -34.59 -19.70
C THR A 53 -27.17 -34.44 -19.82
N ARG A 54 -26.51 -35.46 -20.40
CA ARG A 54 -25.17 -35.29 -20.98
C ARG A 54 -25.25 -34.28 -22.12
N ILE A 55 -25.07 -33.00 -21.82
CA ILE A 55 -24.82 -31.99 -22.84
C ILE A 55 -23.44 -32.33 -23.42
N PRO A 56 -23.31 -32.66 -24.72
CA PRO A 56 -22.00 -32.78 -25.33
C PRO A 56 -21.37 -31.39 -25.28
N VAL A 57 -20.33 -31.24 -24.45
CA VAL A 57 -19.47 -30.06 -24.49
C VAL A 57 -18.79 -30.10 -25.85
N SER A 58 -19.33 -29.31 -26.78
CA SER A 58 -18.67 -29.01 -28.04
C SER A 58 -17.33 -28.36 -27.69
N SER A 59 -16.24 -29.07 -27.88
CA SER A 59 -14.87 -28.56 -27.79
C SER A 59 -14.63 -27.59 -28.94
N LYS A 60 -15.22 -26.40 -28.86
CA LYS A 60 -14.78 -25.25 -29.65
C LYS A 60 -13.56 -24.68 -28.95
N VAL A 61 -12.42 -25.02 -29.53
CA VAL A 61 -11.12 -24.34 -29.47
C VAL A 61 -11.21 -22.96 -28.79
N LEU A 62 -10.63 -22.87 -27.61
CA LEU A 62 -10.34 -21.59 -26.95
C LEU A 62 -9.34 -20.83 -27.85
N PRO A 63 -9.53 -19.53 -28.14
CA PRO A 63 -8.46 -18.73 -28.69
C PRO A 63 -7.39 -18.52 -27.61
N THR A 64 -6.34 -19.33 -27.67
CA THR A 64 -5.10 -19.14 -26.93
C THR A 64 -4.36 -17.93 -27.49
N ARG A 65 -4.67 -16.70 -27.04
CA ARG A 65 -3.72 -15.57 -27.04
C ARG A 65 -4.29 -14.36 -26.28
N ILE A 66 -3.88 -14.20 -25.02
CA ILE A 66 -3.76 -12.86 -24.45
C ILE A 66 -2.52 -12.26 -25.14
N PRO A 67 -2.60 -11.09 -25.81
CA PRO A 67 -1.41 -10.47 -26.36
C PRO A 67 -0.52 -10.03 -25.19
N ALA A 68 0.64 -10.70 -25.07
CA ALA A 68 1.74 -10.20 -24.27
C ALA A 68 2.16 -8.81 -24.81
N PRO A 69 2.56 -7.86 -23.95
CA PRO A 69 3.14 -6.61 -24.42
C PRO A 69 4.37 -6.95 -25.28
N THR A 70 4.38 -6.41 -26.49
CA THR A 70 5.38 -6.66 -27.52
C THR A 70 6.79 -6.30 -27.03
N SER A 71 7.56 -7.30 -26.62
CA SER A 71 9.00 -7.13 -26.39
C SER A 71 9.73 -7.12 -27.73
N VAL A 72 10.32 -5.98 -28.09
CA VAL A 72 11.29 -5.86 -29.18
C VAL A 72 12.50 -6.75 -28.86
N PRO A 73 13.09 -7.51 -29.81
CA PRO A 73 14.23 -8.36 -29.50
C PRO A 73 15.46 -7.50 -29.18
N ALA A 74 15.98 -7.64 -27.97
CA ALA A 74 17.28 -7.08 -27.61
C ALA A 74 18.37 -7.85 -28.36
N SER A 75 19.09 -7.12 -29.21
CA SER A 75 20.35 -7.54 -29.82
C SER A 75 21.32 -7.99 -28.72
N GLN A 76 21.88 -9.20 -28.90
CA GLN A 76 22.97 -9.71 -28.08
C GLN A 76 24.21 -8.84 -28.25
N ALA A 77 24.57 -8.13 -27.19
CA ALA A 77 25.94 -7.65 -26.98
C ALA A 77 26.40 -8.14 -25.61
N ALA A 78 27.39 -9.02 -25.63
CA ALA A 78 28.00 -9.58 -24.44
C ALA A 78 28.93 -8.58 -23.72
N SER A 79 29.03 -8.80 -22.41
CA SER A 79 30.11 -8.44 -21.49
C SER A 79 30.42 -6.97 -21.23
N THR A 80 30.02 -6.53 -20.04
CA THR A 80 30.95 -6.07 -18.99
C THR A 80 30.36 -6.54 -17.66
N SER A 81 31.18 -6.76 -16.63
CA SER A 81 30.71 -7.12 -15.28
C SER A 81 29.80 -6.02 -14.75
N SER A 82 28.50 -6.13 -15.02
CA SER A 82 27.50 -5.19 -14.54
C SER A 82 27.27 -5.49 -13.07
N GLN A 83 27.54 -4.50 -12.21
CA GLN A 83 26.80 -4.45 -10.96
C GLN A 83 25.31 -4.55 -11.35
N SER A 84 24.68 -5.67 -11.00
CA SER A 84 23.25 -5.85 -11.24
C SER A 84 22.54 -4.89 -10.29
N PHE A 85 22.19 -3.71 -10.79
CA PHE A 85 21.35 -2.79 -10.04
C PHE A 85 20.01 -3.46 -9.74
N PRO A 86 19.44 -3.25 -8.54
CA PRO A 86 18.19 -3.87 -8.19
C PRO A 86 17.08 -3.45 -9.16
N ARG A 87 16.22 -4.39 -9.54
CA ARG A 87 15.07 -4.15 -10.42
C ARG A 87 13.95 -3.48 -9.63
N ILE A 88 13.66 -2.21 -9.93
CA ILE A 88 12.68 -1.40 -9.20
C ILE A 88 11.46 -1.11 -10.08
N GLY A 89 10.25 -1.33 -9.57
CA GLY A 89 9.01 -0.86 -10.20
C GLY A 89 8.41 0.33 -9.46
N LYS A 90 7.92 1.34 -10.18
CA LYS A 90 7.16 2.45 -9.58
C LYS A 90 5.68 2.12 -9.50
N VAL A 91 5.05 2.48 -8.39
CA VAL A 91 3.63 2.21 -8.14
C VAL A 91 2.93 3.48 -7.70
N THR A 92 1.78 3.76 -8.29
CA THR A 92 0.90 4.87 -7.88
C THR A 92 -0.57 4.52 -8.11
N ALA A 93 -1.47 5.39 -7.65
CA ALA A 93 -2.91 5.26 -7.85
C ALA A 93 -3.54 6.60 -8.17
N SER A 94 -4.37 6.63 -9.21
CA SER A 94 -5.21 7.77 -9.59
C SER A 94 -6.50 7.24 -10.18
N PHE A 95 -7.58 7.39 -9.42
CA PHE A 95 -8.91 6.91 -9.77
C PHE A 95 -9.94 8.04 -9.71
N GLY A 96 -11.08 7.83 -10.37
CA GLY A 96 -12.16 8.80 -10.49
C GLY A 96 -12.05 9.66 -11.75
N VAL A 97 -12.68 10.83 -11.72
CA VAL A 97 -12.60 11.80 -12.82
C VAL A 97 -11.16 12.24 -13.00
N GLU A 98 -10.69 12.21 -14.24
CA GLU A 98 -9.35 12.63 -14.61
C GLU A 98 -9.13 14.10 -14.22
N ASP A 99 -8.04 14.36 -13.50
CA ASP A 99 -7.63 15.70 -13.13
C ASP A 99 -6.28 16.00 -13.81
N PRO A 100 -6.23 16.95 -14.76
CA PRO A 100 -5.04 17.24 -15.55
C PRO A 100 -3.80 17.56 -14.71
N VAL A 101 -3.97 18.15 -13.52
CA VAL A 101 -2.85 18.52 -12.65
C VAL A 101 -2.19 17.26 -12.06
N TYR A 102 -3.00 16.28 -11.64
CA TYR A 102 -2.46 15.03 -11.09
C TYR A 102 -1.96 14.11 -12.20
N GLU A 103 -2.60 14.08 -13.36
CA GLU A 103 -2.08 13.34 -14.51
C GLU A 103 -0.74 13.92 -14.98
N ALA A 104 -0.58 15.26 -14.99
CA ALA A 104 0.71 15.89 -15.27
C ALA A 104 1.77 15.55 -14.20
N ALA A 105 1.38 15.43 -12.92
CA ALA A 105 2.26 15.01 -11.85
C ALA A 105 2.72 13.56 -12.03
N ILE A 106 1.81 12.63 -12.34
CA ILE A 106 2.16 11.24 -12.66
C ILE A 106 3.07 11.17 -13.89
N ALA A 107 2.74 11.92 -14.95
CA ALA A 107 3.53 11.97 -16.17
C ALA A 107 4.94 12.54 -15.97
N SER A 108 5.17 13.36 -14.93
CA SER A 108 6.52 13.87 -14.61
C SER A 108 7.52 12.75 -14.31
N HIS A 109 7.05 11.57 -13.88
CA HIS A 109 7.90 10.41 -13.62
C HIS A 109 8.39 9.71 -14.88
N GLN A 110 7.76 9.93 -16.04
CA GLN A 110 8.02 9.18 -17.28
C GLN A 110 9.47 9.31 -17.75
N ALA A 111 10.01 10.53 -17.80
CA ALA A 111 11.38 10.75 -18.26
C ALA A 111 12.42 10.01 -17.39
N HIS A 112 12.17 9.92 -16.09
CA HIS A 112 13.02 9.17 -15.16
C HIS A 112 12.81 7.65 -15.28
N ASN A 113 11.59 7.20 -15.59
CA ASN A 113 11.34 5.78 -15.87
C ASN A 113 12.08 5.33 -17.13
N ASP A 114 12.02 6.13 -18.20
CA ASP A 114 12.70 5.85 -19.46
C ASP A 114 14.22 5.86 -19.29
N LEU A 115 14.74 6.83 -18.53
CA LEU A 115 16.18 6.96 -18.29
C LEU A 115 16.77 5.77 -17.51
N HIS A 116 16.05 5.25 -16.52
CA HIS A 116 16.57 4.24 -15.60
C HIS A 116 15.93 2.84 -15.78
N GLY A 117 15.01 2.70 -16.73
CA GLY A 117 14.34 1.43 -17.02
C GLY A 117 13.32 0.98 -15.98
N TYR A 118 12.63 1.90 -15.30
CA TYR A 118 11.64 1.53 -14.28
C TYR A 118 10.25 1.27 -14.91
N PRO A 119 9.68 0.06 -14.78
CA PRO A 119 8.26 -0.14 -15.10
C PRO A 119 7.39 0.67 -14.12
N GLN A 120 6.27 1.20 -14.61
CA GLN A 120 5.30 1.95 -13.80
C GLN A 120 3.93 1.27 -13.80
N PHE A 121 3.39 1.08 -12.61
CA PHE A 121 2.06 0.52 -12.37
C PHE A 121 1.15 1.62 -11.82
N ILE A 122 0.02 1.86 -12.50
CA ILE A 122 -0.95 2.87 -12.09
C ILE A 122 -2.29 2.21 -11.85
N LEU A 123 -2.76 2.22 -10.60
CA LEU A 123 -4.12 1.82 -10.31
C LEU A 123 -5.09 2.90 -10.77
N ARG A 124 -5.92 2.58 -11.78
CA ARG A 124 -6.92 3.49 -12.34
C ARG A 124 -8.32 3.31 -11.75
N GLU A 125 -8.58 2.16 -11.14
CA GLU A 125 -9.88 1.84 -10.56
C GLU A 125 -9.77 1.57 -9.06
N ARG A 126 -10.71 2.10 -8.29
CA ARG A 126 -10.70 1.95 -6.84
C ARG A 126 -11.03 0.51 -6.45
N MET A 127 -10.09 -0.16 -5.76
CA MET A 127 -10.28 -1.54 -5.26
C MET A 127 -11.04 -1.56 -3.91
N LEU A 128 -10.69 -0.64 -3.01
CA LEU A 128 -11.23 -0.53 -1.67
C LEU A 128 -11.55 0.93 -1.31
N PRO A 129 -12.48 1.19 -0.36
CA PRO A 129 -12.83 2.53 0.05
C PRO A 129 -11.64 3.36 0.54
N GLY A 130 -11.68 4.67 0.27
CA GLY A 130 -10.64 5.61 0.69
C GLY A 130 -9.27 5.25 0.12
N LEU A 131 -8.25 5.45 0.94
CA LEU A 131 -6.84 5.25 0.56
C LEU A 131 -6.37 3.79 0.73
N TRP A 132 -7.22 2.88 1.22
CA TRP A 132 -6.91 1.44 1.38
C TRP A 132 -6.62 0.71 0.06
N SER A 133 -7.05 1.28 -1.07
CA SER A 133 -6.68 0.79 -2.40
C SER A 133 -5.16 0.72 -2.61
N LYS A 134 -4.36 1.58 -1.94
CA LYS A 134 -2.89 1.53 -1.92
C LYS A 134 -2.38 0.15 -1.52
N HIS A 135 -2.83 -0.35 -0.36
CA HIS A 135 -2.41 -1.64 0.19
C HIS A 135 -2.90 -2.82 -0.65
N ALA A 136 -4.15 -2.79 -1.11
CA ALA A 136 -4.69 -3.85 -1.95
C ALA A 136 -3.92 -3.97 -3.28
N PHE A 137 -3.57 -2.84 -3.89
CA PHE A 137 -2.82 -2.83 -5.14
C PHE A 137 -1.38 -3.30 -4.96
N LEU A 138 -0.71 -2.85 -3.90
CA LEU A 138 0.62 -3.35 -3.54
C LEU A 138 0.62 -4.87 -3.33
N LEU A 139 -0.36 -5.41 -2.59
CA LEU A 139 -0.52 -6.85 -2.42
C LEU A 139 -0.69 -7.60 -3.75
N THR A 140 -1.38 -6.99 -4.71
CA THR A 140 -1.59 -7.57 -6.05
C THR A 140 -0.27 -7.67 -6.81
N ILE A 141 0.50 -6.58 -6.85
CA ILE A 141 1.80 -6.54 -7.53
C ILE A 141 2.80 -7.46 -6.83
N LEU A 142 2.90 -7.39 -5.50
CA LEU A 142 3.80 -8.23 -4.71
C LEU A 142 3.50 -9.72 -4.94
N GLY A 143 2.23 -10.12 -4.93
CA GLY A 143 1.85 -11.51 -5.22
C GLY A 143 2.24 -11.95 -6.63
N ALA A 144 2.03 -11.09 -7.62
CA ALA A 144 2.42 -11.36 -9.01
C ALA A 144 3.94 -11.46 -9.19
N GLU A 145 4.73 -10.61 -8.53
CA GLU A 145 6.20 -10.65 -8.58
C GLU A 145 6.77 -11.85 -7.81
N LEU A 146 6.19 -12.22 -6.67
CA LEU A 146 6.62 -13.40 -5.90
C LEU A 146 6.32 -14.72 -6.63
N ALA A 147 5.34 -14.74 -7.54
CA ALA A 147 5.03 -15.89 -8.39
C ALA A 147 6.02 -16.10 -9.55
N LYS A 148 6.89 -15.13 -9.82
CA LYS A 148 7.93 -15.24 -10.87
C LYS A 148 9.23 -15.84 -10.30
N PRO A 149 10.10 -16.42 -11.15
CA PRO A 149 11.46 -16.76 -10.75
C PRO A 149 12.22 -15.55 -10.19
N ALA A 150 13.09 -15.77 -9.20
CA ALA A 150 13.83 -14.70 -8.53
C ALA A 150 14.68 -13.85 -9.49
N ALA A 151 15.16 -14.44 -10.59
CA ALA A 151 15.94 -13.73 -11.61
C ALA A 151 15.11 -12.78 -12.50
N GLU A 152 13.79 -12.97 -12.54
CA GLU A 152 12.87 -12.23 -13.44
C GLU A 152 11.99 -11.23 -12.68
N ARG A 153 11.77 -11.44 -11.39
CA ARG A 153 10.93 -10.56 -10.57
C ARG A 153 11.59 -9.24 -10.23
N LEU A 154 10.78 -8.22 -10.03
CA LEU A 154 11.21 -6.99 -9.35
C LEU A 154 11.74 -7.31 -7.96
N GLU A 155 12.72 -6.55 -7.51
CA GLU A 155 13.31 -6.66 -6.18
C GLU A 155 12.72 -5.64 -5.21
N TRP A 156 12.31 -4.48 -5.74
CA TRP A 156 11.72 -3.40 -4.96
C TRP A 156 10.57 -2.75 -5.71
N LEU A 157 9.60 -2.26 -4.95
CA LEU A 157 8.58 -1.33 -5.42
C LEU A 157 8.82 0.03 -4.77
N PHE A 158 8.72 1.08 -5.57
CA PHE A 158 8.74 2.47 -5.14
C PHE A 158 7.32 3.03 -5.24
N TRP A 159 6.65 3.15 -4.09
CA TRP A 159 5.35 3.80 -4.04
C TRP A 159 5.53 5.31 -4.06
N HIS A 160 4.72 6.01 -4.86
CA HIS A 160 4.55 7.45 -4.79
C HIS A 160 3.08 7.84 -4.93
N ASP A 161 2.61 8.75 -4.07
CA ASP A 161 1.27 9.32 -4.20
C ASP A 161 1.15 10.16 -5.49
N ARG A 162 -0.07 10.27 -6.01
CA ARG A 162 -0.36 11.03 -7.25
C ARG A 162 -0.11 12.54 -7.14
N ASP A 163 0.07 13.06 -5.93
CA ASP A 163 0.44 14.44 -5.64
C ASP A 163 1.95 14.61 -5.41
N THR A 164 2.76 13.82 -6.14
CA THR A 164 4.22 13.95 -6.19
C THR A 164 4.66 14.40 -7.58
N ILE A 165 5.60 15.34 -7.64
CA ILE A 165 6.20 15.81 -8.90
C ILE A 165 7.67 15.45 -8.89
N LEU A 166 8.10 14.69 -9.89
CA LEU A 166 9.50 14.36 -10.10
C LEU A 166 10.25 15.60 -10.62
N MET A 167 11.33 15.97 -9.94
CA MET A 167 12.08 17.19 -10.20
C MET A 167 13.44 16.91 -10.85
N ASN A 168 14.14 15.86 -10.41
CA ASN A 168 15.48 15.53 -10.90
C ASN A 168 15.50 14.11 -11.48
N PRO A 169 15.35 13.95 -12.81
CA PRO A 169 15.37 12.63 -13.43
C PRO A 169 16.73 11.94 -13.36
N ASN A 170 17.83 12.66 -13.12
CA ASN A 170 19.18 12.10 -13.09
C ASN A 170 19.52 11.35 -11.80
N VAL A 171 18.63 11.35 -10.80
CA VAL A 171 18.85 10.66 -9.51
C VAL A 171 18.23 9.27 -9.59
N PRO A 172 19.03 8.20 -9.73
CA PRO A 172 18.51 6.82 -9.74
C PRO A 172 17.93 6.44 -8.37
N LEU A 173 16.82 5.70 -8.35
CA LEU A 173 16.17 5.24 -7.11
C LEU A 173 17.05 4.30 -6.28
N GLN A 174 17.96 3.55 -6.92
CA GLN A 174 18.84 2.59 -6.26
C GLN A 174 19.73 3.26 -5.21
N VAL A 175 20.02 4.56 -5.35
CA VAL A 175 20.86 5.28 -4.38
C VAL A 175 20.22 5.30 -2.98
N PHE A 176 18.88 5.26 -2.89
CA PHE A 176 18.16 5.33 -1.62
C PHE A 176 17.94 3.96 -0.96
N LEU A 177 18.33 2.88 -1.62
CA LEU A 177 18.14 1.54 -1.10
C LEU A 177 19.20 1.23 -0.02
N PRO A 178 18.81 0.49 1.03
CA PRO A 178 19.72 0.12 2.10
C PRO A 178 20.81 -0.82 1.57
N PRO A 179 22.07 -0.69 2.05
CA PRO A 179 23.13 -1.64 1.74
C PRO A 179 22.93 -2.97 2.48
N VAL A 180 22.04 -3.01 3.48
CA VAL A 180 21.74 -4.18 4.30
C VAL A 180 20.58 -5.00 3.72
N GLN A 181 20.71 -6.32 3.74
CA GLN A 181 19.74 -7.23 3.13
C GLN A 181 18.46 -7.39 3.95
N ASP A 182 18.52 -7.17 5.26
CA ASP A 182 17.40 -7.42 6.20
C ASP A 182 16.37 -6.29 6.26
N VAL A 183 16.59 -5.19 5.52
CA VAL A 183 15.60 -4.12 5.40
C VAL A 183 14.64 -4.44 4.26
N HIS A 184 13.35 -4.45 4.59
CA HIS A 184 12.26 -4.71 3.65
C HIS A 184 11.41 -3.47 3.36
N LEU A 185 11.40 -2.47 4.25
CA LEU A 185 10.62 -1.24 4.08
C LEU A 185 11.49 -0.02 4.40
N VAL A 186 11.57 0.94 3.47
CA VAL A 186 12.26 2.21 3.68
C VAL A 186 11.24 3.33 3.66
N VAL A 187 11.07 3.99 4.80
CA VAL A 187 10.05 5.01 5.03
C VAL A 187 10.67 6.30 5.52
N THR A 188 9.86 7.34 5.54
CA THR A 188 10.22 8.65 6.07
C THR A 188 9.20 9.06 7.11
N ASN A 189 9.62 9.89 8.06
CA ASN A 189 8.72 10.49 9.03
C ASN A 189 8.60 11.99 8.77
N ASP A 190 7.42 12.54 9.06
CA ASP A 190 7.23 13.98 9.23
C ASP A 190 6.85 14.28 10.69
N ARG A 191 6.44 15.52 10.98
CA ARG A 191 6.02 15.94 12.33
C ARG A 191 4.82 15.18 12.90
N HIS A 192 4.18 14.31 12.13
CA HIS A 192 3.02 13.50 12.48
C HIS A 192 3.33 12.00 12.54
N GLY A 193 4.60 11.60 12.47
CA GLY A 193 5.01 10.20 12.46
C GLY A 193 5.31 9.72 11.04
N LEU A 194 5.07 8.42 10.78
CA LEU A 194 5.31 7.81 9.47
C LEU A 194 4.51 8.54 8.38
N ASN A 195 5.18 8.91 7.27
CA ASN A 195 4.53 9.44 6.07
C ASN A 195 4.63 8.40 4.94
N ASN A 196 3.48 7.84 4.53
CA ASN A 196 3.44 6.78 3.51
C ASN A 196 3.18 7.29 2.08
N GLY A 197 3.38 8.59 1.84
CA GLY A 197 3.19 9.17 0.52
C GLY A 197 4.29 8.78 -0.47
N VAL A 198 5.51 8.54 0.02
CA VAL A 198 6.60 7.96 -0.78
C VAL A 198 7.41 7.00 0.09
N PHE A 199 7.60 5.76 -0.38
CA PHE A 199 8.40 4.75 0.32
C PHE A 199 8.87 3.65 -0.63
N PHE A 200 9.84 2.86 -0.17
CA PHE A 200 10.31 1.65 -0.85
C PHE A 200 9.88 0.41 -0.09
N ILE A 201 9.43 -0.61 -0.81
CA ILE A 201 9.11 -1.93 -0.24
C ILE A 201 9.77 -3.03 -1.06
N ARG A 202 10.50 -3.94 -0.40
CA ARG A 202 11.15 -5.09 -1.02
C ARG A 202 10.09 -6.10 -1.46
N VAL A 203 10.27 -6.68 -2.64
CA VAL A 203 9.46 -7.81 -3.10
C VAL A 203 9.88 -9.06 -2.33
N ASP A 204 9.18 -9.31 -1.23
CA ASP A 204 9.44 -10.40 -0.31
C ASP A 204 8.16 -10.83 0.41
N GLU A 205 8.14 -12.06 0.95
CA GLU A 205 7.05 -12.55 1.78
C GLU A 205 6.76 -11.62 2.98
N TRP A 206 7.80 -11.00 3.54
CA TRP A 206 7.68 -10.02 4.61
C TRP A 206 6.70 -8.89 4.23
N ALA A 207 6.77 -8.38 2.99
CA ALA A 207 5.93 -7.29 2.51
C ALA A 207 4.46 -7.70 2.40
N ILE A 208 4.21 -8.94 1.95
CA ILE A 208 2.85 -9.52 1.94
C ILE A 208 2.28 -9.56 3.35
N ARG A 209 3.05 -10.08 4.31
CA ARG A 209 2.62 -10.18 5.72
C ARG A 209 2.36 -8.80 6.32
N PHE A 210 3.24 -7.83 6.04
CA PHE A 210 3.12 -6.45 6.53
C PHE A 210 1.83 -5.79 6.03
N PHE A 211 1.61 -5.78 4.71
CA PHE A 211 0.42 -5.14 4.16
C PHE A 211 -0.87 -5.90 4.41
N ALA A 212 -0.84 -7.24 4.52
CA ALA A 212 -2.00 -8.00 4.96
C ALA A 212 -2.38 -7.64 6.41
N ALA A 213 -1.39 -7.54 7.32
CA ALA A 213 -1.61 -7.14 8.71
C ALA A 213 -2.14 -5.71 8.84
N ALA A 214 -1.63 -4.77 8.03
CA ALA A 214 -2.08 -3.38 8.02
C ALA A 214 -3.50 -3.25 7.45
N LEU A 215 -3.78 -3.92 6.32
CA LEU A 215 -5.08 -3.88 5.68
C LEU A 215 -6.19 -4.49 6.55
N SER A 216 -5.89 -5.59 7.26
CA SER A 216 -6.85 -6.27 8.14
C SER A 216 -6.92 -5.69 9.55
N LEU A 217 -6.17 -4.63 9.87
CA LEU A 217 -6.01 -4.11 11.24
C LEU A 217 -7.33 -3.84 11.95
N LYS A 218 -8.29 -3.24 11.25
CA LYS A 218 -9.61 -2.95 11.82
C LYS A 218 -10.52 -4.18 11.97
N GLU A 219 -10.24 -5.27 11.27
CA GLU A 219 -11.06 -6.49 11.36
C GLU A 219 -10.82 -7.25 12.67
N TYR A 220 -9.58 -7.24 13.16
CA TYR A 220 -9.23 -7.89 14.43
C TYR A 220 -9.01 -6.92 15.60
N ASN A 221 -8.96 -5.60 15.33
CA ASN A 221 -8.95 -4.56 16.35
C ASN A 221 -9.87 -3.40 15.93
N PRO A 222 -11.21 -3.57 16.02
CA PRO A 222 -12.18 -2.59 15.51
C PRO A 222 -12.15 -1.26 16.24
N ASP A 223 -11.72 -1.24 17.51
CA ASP A 223 -11.72 -0.05 18.35
C ASP A 223 -10.51 0.87 18.12
N ILE A 224 -9.53 0.42 17.33
CA ILE A 224 -8.30 1.18 17.08
C ILE A 224 -8.57 2.49 16.34
N GLN A 225 -8.00 3.57 16.86
CA GLN A 225 -8.15 4.90 16.30
C GLN A 225 -7.03 5.19 15.31
N LEU A 226 -7.37 5.19 14.03
CA LEU A 226 -6.43 5.46 12.94
C LEU A 226 -6.56 6.90 12.45
N LYS A 227 -5.72 7.79 12.97
CA LYS A 227 -5.72 9.24 12.65
C LYS A 227 -5.63 9.51 11.15
N TYR A 228 -4.83 8.72 10.44
CA TYR A 228 -4.59 8.83 9.00
C TYR A 228 -4.90 7.50 8.27
N SER A 229 -6.01 6.86 8.64
CA SER A 229 -6.49 5.62 8.03
C SER A 229 -5.39 4.57 7.83
N GLU A 230 -5.06 4.25 6.60
CA GLU A 230 -4.11 3.24 6.19
C GLU A 230 -2.65 3.61 6.51
N GLN A 231 -2.30 4.90 6.57
CA GLN A 231 -0.98 5.33 7.04
C GLN A 231 -0.79 5.01 8.52
N SER A 232 -1.77 5.36 9.36
CA SER A 232 -1.74 4.97 10.78
C SER A 232 -1.74 3.45 10.94
N ALA A 233 -2.38 2.69 10.04
CA ALA A 233 -2.29 1.24 10.09
C ALA A 233 -0.87 0.70 9.83
N MET A 234 -0.13 1.29 8.89
CA MET A 234 1.28 0.95 8.68
C MET A 234 2.12 1.25 9.92
N GLU A 235 1.88 2.39 10.57
CA GLU A 235 2.57 2.81 11.80
C GLU A 235 2.27 1.86 12.98
N GLU A 236 1.01 1.46 13.16
CA GLU A 236 0.63 0.49 14.19
C GLU A 236 1.24 -0.90 13.96
N VAL A 237 1.34 -1.32 12.70
CA VAL A 237 1.92 -2.62 12.35
C VAL A 237 3.46 -2.58 12.42
N SER A 238 4.09 -1.47 12.08
CA SER A 238 5.56 -1.32 12.14
C SER A 238 6.12 -1.46 13.55
N MET A 239 5.34 -1.14 14.58
CA MET A 239 5.74 -1.28 15.98
C MET A 239 5.76 -2.72 16.50
N ARG A 240 5.23 -3.70 15.74
CA ARG A 240 5.19 -5.09 16.19
C ARG A 240 6.57 -5.73 16.03
N GLN A 241 6.93 -6.57 17.01
CA GLN A 241 8.24 -7.24 17.09
C GLN A 241 8.65 -7.95 15.79
N TYR A 242 7.71 -8.55 15.06
CA TYR A 242 7.99 -9.24 13.80
C TYR A 242 8.42 -8.29 12.66
N PHE A 243 7.92 -7.05 12.66
CA PHE A 243 8.14 -6.09 11.58
C PHE A 243 9.21 -5.05 11.90
N SER A 244 9.32 -4.62 13.15
CA SER A 244 10.08 -3.42 13.52
C SER A 244 11.56 -3.42 13.11
N SER A 245 12.23 -4.58 13.17
CA SER A 245 13.66 -4.68 12.84
C SER A 245 13.97 -4.60 11.34
N ALA A 246 12.97 -4.75 10.48
CA ALA A 246 13.10 -4.80 9.02
C ALA A 246 12.74 -3.46 8.34
N ILE A 247 12.55 -2.39 9.12
CA ILE A 247 12.09 -1.09 8.66
C ILE A 247 13.20 -0.05 8.88
N ALA A 248 13.58 0.64 7.82
CA ALA A 248 14.51 1.76 7.87
C ALA A 248 13.75 3.09 7.79
N HIS A 249 13.96 3.97 8.77
CA HIS A 249 13.49 5.35 8.75
C HIS A 249 14.63 6.26 8.29
N VAL A 250 14.46 6.91 7.15
CA VAL A 250 15.50 7.75 6.53
C VAL A 250 15.08 9.21 6.49
N PRO A 251 16.03 10.16 6.27
CA PRO A 251 15.70 11.58 6.18
C PRO A 251 14.59 11.86 5.16
N GLN A 252 13.51 12.53 5.59
CA GLN A 252 12.35 12.82 4.74
C GLN A 252 12.72 13.49 3.43
N ARG A 253 13.75 14.35 3.48
CA ARG A 253 14.24 15.08 2.32
C ARG A 253 14.80 14.22 1.19
N TRP A 254 15.10 12.94 1.44
CA TRP A 254 15.68 12.07 0.42
C TRP A 254 14.74 11.84 -0.75
N PHE A 255 13.49 11.47 -0.48
CA PHE A 255 12.52 11.16 -1.52
C PHE A 255 11.08 11.53 -1.16
N ASN A 256 10.83 12.17 -0.01
CA ASN A 256 9.48 12.52 0.45
C ASN A 256 9.37 13.97 0.94
N GLY A 257 10.17 14.86 0.34
CA GLY A 257 10.31 16.24 0.77
C GLY A 257 9.13 17.13 0.37
N PHE A 258 8.66 17.95 1.30
CA PHE A 258 7.64 18.97 1.05
C PHE A 258 8.17 20.17 0.26
N PRO A 259 7.32 20.87 -0.50
CA PRO A 259 7.73 22.02 -1.30
C PRO A 259 8.32 23.14 -0.44
N PRO A 260 9.17 24.00 -1.02
CA PRO A 260 9.53 25.28 -0.43
C PRO A 260 8.32 26.07 0.06
N ASN A 261 8.38 26.53 1.31
CA ASN A 261 7.32 27.35 1.90
C ASN A 261 7.60 28.83 1.63
N PRO A 262 6.80 29.51 0.78
CA PRO A 262 7.03 30.92 0.47
C PRO A 262 6.87 31.84 1.68
N ALA A 263 6.18 31.43 2.75
CA ALA A 263 6.06 32.20 3.97
C ALA A 263 7.33 32.15 4.85
N HIS A 264 8.24 31.20 4.60
CA HIS A 264 9.49 31.02 5.34
C HIS A 264 10.66 30.75 4.38
N PRO A 265 11.01 31.71 3.50
CA PRO A 265 12.04 31.51 2.48
C PRO A 265 13.43 31.28 3.08
N ASP A 266 13.67 31.77 4.29
CA ASP A 266 14.96 31.66 4.99
C ASP A 266 15.17 30.30 5.65
N LYS A 267 14.12 29.47 5.76
CA LYS A 267 14.24 28.11 6.30
C LYS A 267 14.49 27.12 5.16
N PRO A 268 15.48 26.22 5.29
CA PRO A 268 15.69 25.21 4.27
C PRO A 268 14.44 24.35 4.14
N SER A 269 13.92 24.28 2.91
CA SER A 269 12.82 23.39 2.57
C SER A 269 13.30 21.95 2.49
N LEU A 270 12.39 21.01 2.78
CA LEU A 270 12.69 19.59 2.69
C LEU A 270 13.04 19.20 1.24
N ALA A 271 12.18 19.55 0.28
CA ALA A 271 12.56 19.52 -1.12
C ALA A 271 13.27 20.81 -1.51
N ARG A 272 14.44 20.68 -2.12
CA ARG A 272 15.33 21.79 -2.53
C ARG A 272 16.00 21.48 -3.87
N PRO A 273 16.74 22.41 -4.50
CA PRO A 273 17.50 22.13 -5.72
C PRO A 273 18.25 20.78 -5.64
N ALA A 274 18.33 20.09 -6.77
CA ALA A 274 18.82 18.72 -6.92
C ALA A 274 18.01 17.58 -6.27
N SER A 275 16.94 17.85 -5.52
CA SER A 275 16.11 16.78 -4.92
C SER A 275 15.40 15.94 -5.99
N LEU A 276 15.21 14.64 -5.71
CA LEU A 276 14.51 13.71 -6.62
C LEU A 276 13.11 14.21 -7.00
N LEU A 277 12.30 14.56 -6.00
CA LEU A 277 10.89 14.90 -6.18
C LEU A 277 10.39 15.86 -5.09
N ILE A 278 9.18 16.39 -5.29
CA ILE A 278 8.41 17.15 -4.31
C ILE A 278 7.10 16.40 -4.01
N HIS A 279 6.75 16.25 -2.74
CA HIS A 279 5.47 15.71 -2.28
C HIS A 279 4.56 16.82 -1.76
N PHE A 280 3.38 16.97 -2.35
CA PHE A 280 2.38 17.97 -2.00
C PHE A 280 1.37 17.46 -0.97
N ALA A 281 1.88 16.92 0.14
CA ALA A 281 1.05 16.39 1.22
C ALA A 281 0.11 17.48 1.78
N SER A 282 -1.13 17.07 2.09
CA SER A 282 -2.21 17.93 2.60
C SER A 282 -2.75 18.97 1.59
N ASN A 283 -4.07 19.19 1.63
CA ASN A 283 -4.77 20.21 0.84
C ASN A 283 -5.75 21.02 1.70
N ARG A 284 -5.41 21.31 2.95
CA ARG A 284 -6.31 22.01 3.89
C ARG A 284 -6.71 23.42 3.43
N ASP A 285 -5.85 24.08 2.66
CA ASP A 285 -6.08 25.41 2.12
C ASP A 285 -6.72 25.41 0.73
N GLY A 286 -7.00 24.23 0.17
CA GLY A 286 -7.57 24.07 -1.17
C GLY A 286 -6.62 24.35 -2.33
N LYS A 287 -5.37 24.77 -2.06
CA LYS A 287 -4.43 25.31 -3.06
C LYS A 287 -3.42 24.30 -3.62
N ARG A 288 -3.60 23.00 -3.34
CA ARG A 288 -2.67 21.95 -3.79
C ARG A 288 -2.56 21.90 -5.32
N PRO A 289 -3.66 21.91 -6.10
CA PRO A 289 -3.55 21.87 -7.56
C PRO A 289 -2.74 23.03 -8.15
N GLU A 290 -2.88 24.24 -7.62
CA GLU A 290 -2.14 25.42 -8.07
C GLU A 290 -0.65 25.31 -7.77
N ARG A 291 -0.30 24.82 -6.56
CA ARG A 291 1.10 24.54 -6.21
C ARG A 291 1.70 23.47 -7.11
N MET A 292 0.97 22.38 -7.34
CA MET A 292 1.41 21.31 -8.22
C MET A 292 1.60 21.83 -9.66
N ALA A 293 0.67 22.60 -10.20
CA ALA A 293 0.77 23.18 -11.54
C ALA A 293 2.00 24.08 -11.69
N TYR A 294 2.27 24.93 -10.68
CA TYR A 294 3.48 25.76 -10.63
C TYR A 294 4.76 24.92 -10.70
N TRP A 295 4.90 23.94 -9.79
CA TRP A 295 6.10 23.10 -9.71
C TRP A 295 6.25 22.15 -10.91
N ALA A 296 5.15 21.72 -11.53
CA ALA A 296 5.18 21.00 -12.79
C ALA A 296 5.72 21.88 -13.94
N GLY A 297 5.43 23.18 -13.91
CA GLY A 297 6.05 24.16 -14.82
C GLY A 297 7.55 24.28 -14.60
N VAL A 298 7.97 24.37 -13.34
CA VAL A 298 9.39 24.42 -12.93
C VAL A 298 10.14 23.16 -13.40
N ALA A 299 9.61 21.97 -13.13
CA ALA A 299 10.19 20.69 -13.55
C ALA A 299 10.37 20.54 -15.07
N ARG A 300 9.55 21.23 -15.88
CA ARG A 300 9.66 21.23 -17.36
C ARG A 300 10.64 22.27 -17.89
N SER A 301 11.02 23.27 -17.10
CA SER A 301 11.89 24.35 -17.56
C SER A 301 13.35 23.85 -17.71
N LYS A 302 13.94 24.05 -18.89
CA LYS A 302 15.34 23.65 -19.16
C LYS A 302 16.30 24.60 -18.43
N GLY A 303 17.36 24.05 -17.84
CA GLY A 303 18.44 24.83 -17.19
C GLY A 303 18.20 25.16 -15.72
N ASP A 304 17.26 24.46 -15.07
CA ASP A 304 16.92 24.71 -13.68
C ASP A 304 17.90 24.05 -12.70
N LYS A 305 18.18 24.73 -11.58
CA LYS A 305 19.00 24.26 -10.44
C LYS A 305 18.50 22.94 -9.84
N TRP A 306 17.28 22.52 -10.18
CA TRP A 306 16.68 21.26 -9.75
C TRP A 306 17.26 20.02 -10.45
N ILE A 307 17.74 20.16 -11.69
CA ILE A 307 18.28 19.03 -12.45
C ILE A 307 19.80 19.02 -12.30
N LYS A 308 20.30 18.06 -11.52
CA LYS A 308 21.73 17.87 -11.26
C LYS A 308 22.10 16.40 -11.45
N PRO A 309 23.25 16.08 -12.08
CA PRO A 309 23.82 14.74 -12.05
C PRO A 309 23.94 14.21 -10.62
N LEU A 310 23.81 12.89 -10.40
CA LEU A 310 23.85 12.30 -9.05
C LEU A 310 25.10 12.71 -8.25
N ASN A 311 26.27 12.74 -8.90
CA ASN A 311 27.55 13.12 -8.29
C ASN A 311 27.66 14.62 -7.96
N GLU A 312 26.79 15.47 -8.51
CA GLU A 312 26.65 16.87 -8.12
C GLU A 312 25.56 17.09 -7.06
N THR A 313 24.90 16.01 -6.60
CA THR A 313 23.98 16.07 -5.46
C THR A 313 24.71 15.70 -4.18
N GLY A 314 24.14 16.07 -3.03
CA GLY A 314 24.65 15.61 -1.73
C GLY A 314 24.20 14.19 -1.34
N TYR A 315 23.38 13.52 -2.16
CA TYR A 315 22.83 12.20 -1.81
C TYR A 315 23.90 11.14 -1.54
N PRO A 316 24.93 10.92 -2.39
CA PRO A 316 25.88 9.84 -2.16
C PRO A 316 26.60 9.95 -0.81
N ALA A 317 27.12 11.14 -0.49
CA ALA A 317 27.82 11.38 0.77
C ALA A 317 26.88 11.31 2.00
N GLU A 318 25.68 11.89 1.92
CA GLU A 318 24.70 11.83 3.02
C GLU A 318 24.25 10.39 3.32
N ILE A 319 24.03 9.59 2.27
CA ILE A 319 23.53 8.22 2.40
C ILE A 319 24.62 7.30 2.94
N GLU A 320 25.86 7.43 2.43
CA GLU A 320 27.01 6.68 2.95
C GLU A 320 27.24 7.00 4.44
N GLU A 321 27.27 8.28 4.80
CA GLU A 321 27.43 8.71 6.19
C GLU A 321 26.30 8.19 7.07
N TYR A 322 25.05 8.30 6.62
CA TYR A 322 23.88 7.83 7.37
C TYR A 322 24.03 6.35 7.73
N TRP A 323 24.30 5.49 6.74
CA TRP A 323 24.40 4.05 6.99
C TRP A 323 25.61 3.69 7.87
N ALA A 324 26.73 4.41 7.74
CA ALA A 324 27.89 4.23 8.60
C ALA A 324 27.60 4.61 10.07
N ARG A 325 26.78 5.63 10.31
CA ARG A 325 26.38 6.09 11.65
C ARG A 325 25.30 5.18 12.26
N ILE A 326 24.33 4.73 11.48
CA ILE A 326 23.36 3.71 11.90
C ILE A 326 24.07 2.42 12.31
N GLY A 327 25.08 1.97 11.56
CA GLY A 327 25.90 0.80 11.91
C GLY A 327 26.66 0.93 13.25
N LYS A 328 26.82 2.15 13.77
CA LYS A 328 27.42 2.44 15.09
C LYS A 328 26.38 2.56 16.21
N GLY A 329 25.10 2.35 15.91
CA GLY A 329 24.01 2.40 16.90
C GLY A 329 23.56 3.81 17.26
N GLU A 330 23.77 4.79 16.39
CA GLU A 330 23.27 6.15 16.61
C GLU A 330 21.75 6.25 16.51
N ASP A 331 21.17 7.16 17.29
CA ASP A 331 19.72 7.39 17.28
C ASP A 331 19.22 7.87 15.90
N VAL A 332 18.32 7.08 15.32
CA VAL A 332 17.79 7.30 13.97
C VAL A 332 17.05 8.63 13.87
N GLU A 333 16.27 9.01 14.88
CA GLU A 333 15.45 10.23 14.84
C GLU A 333 16.33 11.48 14.81
N ASN A 334 17.32 11.55 15.70
CA ASN A 334 18.29 12.65 15.73
C ASN A 334 19.11 12.72 14.44
N LEU A 335 19.56 11.58 13.93
CA LEU A 335 20.31 11.52 12.68
C LEU A 335 19.49 12.01 11.47
N CYS A 336 18.23 11.60 11.38
CA CYS A 336 17.32 12.07 10.34
C CYS A 336 17.07 13.59 10.40
N LYS A 337 16.95 14.15 11.61
CA LYS A 337 16.81 15.61 11.81
C LYS A 337 18.08 16.34 11.40
N GLU A 338 19.24 15.85 11.81
CA GLU A 338 20.53 16.47 11.53
C GLU A 338 20.81 16.50 10.02
N ILE A 339 20.79 15.33 9.36
CA ILE A 339 21.01 15.24 7.90
C ILE A 339 19.92 16.00 7.14
N GLY A 340 18.68 15.91 7.60
CA GLY A 340 17.54 16.63 7.02
C GLY A 340 17.72 18.15 6.99
N ALA A 341 18.43 18.72 7.98
CA ALA A 341 18.62 20.16 8.13
C ALA A 341 19.81 20.74 7.35
N ARG A 342 20.76 19.90 6.90
CA ARG A 342 21.93 20.32 6.11
C ARG A 342 21.49 21.00 4.82
N VAL A 343 22.32 21.83 4.19
CA VAL A 343 22.07 22.41 2.86
C VAL A 343 23.20 22.00 1.94
N TRP A 344 22.89 21.62 0.71
CA TRP A 344 23.91 21.34 -0.30
C TRP A 344 24.43 22.66 -0.85
N THR A 345 25.74 22.84 -0.81
CA THR A 345 26.44 24.00 -1.36
C THR A 345 26.56 23.91 -2.87
#